data_AF-A0A9W5T9M5-F1
#
_entry.id   AF-A0A9W5T9M5-F1
#
_cell.length_a   1.000
_cell.length_b   1.000
_cell.length_c   1.000
_cell.angle_alpha   90.00
_cell.angle_beta   90.00
_cell.angle_gamma   90.00
#
_symmetry.space_group_name_H-M   'P 1'
#
loop_
_entity.id
_entity.type
_entity.pdbx_description
1 polymer ?
#
loop_
_entity_poly.entity_id
_entity_poly.type
_entity_poly.pdbx_seq_one_letter_code
_entity_poly.pdbx_strand_id
1 'polypeptide(L)'
;MDVDIPVMEQEEEKHVDSDCNFVDTAEEELLRKLSDQYVEYLKLIKDNWSSCHASKVLTFELVRYIVPRFRQLSAPLRVRILTSFFYLKDTLRIEARPKLLKILNYAETDANEWVRKMGQLVKPYILNGMIDLRLIDTETAFRIITFLDEHKGIEGFMGENNATDPEMNYYAKEGLDSIHMCNVKTYEAAHGSDATKANDDEYTQYYPQLNFDVLGDTIVRRATTQKLH
;
A
#
# COMPACT_ATOMS: atom_id res chain seq x y z
N MET A 1 50.72 -14.75 -15.63
CA MET A 1 49.62 -15.74 -15.56
C MET A 1 48.40 -14.95 -15.18
N ASP A 2 47.83 -14.31 -16.19
CA ASP A 2 46.63 -13.49 -16.07
C ASP A 2 45.44 -14.46 -16.11
N VAL A 3 44.65 -14.43 -15.05
CA VAL A 3 43.45 -15.26 -14.94
C VAL A 3 42.33 -14.47 -15.62
N ASP A 4 42.05 -14.85 -16.87
CA ASP A 4 40.85 -14.43 -17.59
C ASP A 4 39.61 -14.88 -16.79
N ILE A 5 38.90 -13.92 -16.21
CA ILE A 5 37.57 -14.12 -15.67
C ILE A 5 36.60 -13.87 -16.84
N PRO A 6 35.81 -14.88 -17.26
CA PRO A 6 34.84 -14.66 -18.33
C PRO A 6 33.72 -13.78 -17.80
N VAL A 7 33.60 -12.58 -18.36
CA VAL A 7 32.44 -11.70 -18.17
C VAL A 7 31.27 -12.35 -18.91
N MET A 8 30.45 -13.10 -18.17
CA MET A 8 29.17 -13.60 -18.66
C MET A 8 28.16 -12.44 -18.69
N GLU A 9 27.67 -12.19 -19.90
CA GLU A 9 26.29 -11.79 -20.22
C GLU A 9 25.83 -10.40 -19.78
N GLN A 10 26.02 -9.43 -20.68
CA GLN A 10 25.08 -8.34 -20.89
C GLN A 10 24.39 -8.56 -22.25
N GLU A 11 23.46 -9.50 -22.31
CA GLU A 11 22.52 -9.67 -23.45
C GLU A 11 21.15 -9.00 -23.17
N GLU A 12 21.09 -7.94 -22.36
CA GLU A 12 19.81 -7.27 -22.06
C GLU A 12 19.42 -6.14 -23.05
N GLU A 13 20.25 -5.79 -24.03
CA GLU A 13 20.07 -4.53 -24.78
C GLU A 13 19.43 -4.61 -26.19
N LYS A 14 18.72 -5.70 -26.54
CA LYS A 14 18.05 -5.81 -27.86
C LYS A 14 16.64 -6.40 -27.89
N HIS A 15 15.85 -6.28 -26.82
CA HIS A 15 14.39 -6.43 -26.99
C HIS A 15 13.76 -5.09 -27.36
N VAL A 16 13.83 -4.77 -28.65
CA VAL A 16 13.14 -3.63 -29.28
C VAL A 16 11.69 -3.61 -28.80
N ASP A 17 11.26 -2.42 -28.39
CA ASP A 17 10.03 -2.07 -27.67
C ASP A 17 8.74 -2.54 -28.38
N SER A 18 8.46 -3.85 -28.30
CA SER A 18 7.32 -4.52 -28.95
C SER A 18 5.95 -4.08 -28.42
N ASP A 19 5.90 -3.17 -27.43
CA ASP A 19 4.66 -2.69 -26.83
C ASP A 19 4.03 -1.54 -27.61
N CYS A 20 4.83 -0.72 -28.30
CA CYS A 20 4.31 0.24 -29.27
C CYS A 20 3.68 -0.50 -30.47
N ASN A 21 4.31 -1.59 -30.91
CA ASN A 21 3.78 -2.45 -31.97
C ASN A 21 2.44 -3.10 -31.62
N PHE A 22 2.08 -3.24 -30.34
CA PHE A 22 0.80 -3.84 -29.95
C PHE A 22 -0.38 -3.04 -30.49
N VAL A 23 -0.33 -1.73 -30.30
CA VAL A 23 -1.42 -0.84 -30.70
C VAL A 23 -1.53 -0.80 -32.22
N ASP A 24 -0.40 -0.96 -32.92
CA ASP A 24 -0.33 -0.93 -34.38
C ASP A 24 -0.71 -2.28 -35.04
N THR A 25 -0.67 -3.39 -34.30
CA THR A 25 -0.92 -4.75 -34.83
C THR A 25 -2.19 -5.42 -34.30
N ALA A 26 -2.82 -4.85 -33.28
CA ALA A 26 -4.05 -5.40 -32.69
C ALA A 26 -5.27 -5.18 -33.59
N GLU A 27 -6.24 -6.09 -33.49
CA GLU A 27 -7.54 -5.95 -34.16
C GLU A 27 -8.28 -4.69 -33.67
N GLU A 28 -8.91 -3.99 -34.62
CA GLU A 28 -9.62 -2.73 -34.35
C GLU A 28 -10.72 -2.88 -33.29
N GLU A 29 -11.41 -4.03 -33.26
CA GLU A 29 -12.45 -4.29 -32.26
C GLU A 29 -11.87 -4.44 -30.84
N LEU A 30 -10.71 -5.07 -30.70
CA LEU A 30 -10.01 -5.18 -29.42
C LEU A 30 -9.56 -3.81 -28.94
N LEU A 31 -9.00 -2.99 -29.84
CA LEU A 31 -8.57 -1.62 -29.52
C LEU A 31 -9.74 -0.75 -29.05
N ARG A 32 -10.91 -0.87 -29.69
CA ARG A 32 -12.13 -0.17 -29.25
C ARG A 32 -12.53 -0.59 -27.83
N LYS A 33 -12.56 -1.89 -27.55
CA LYS A 33 -12.88 -2.42 -26.21
C LYS A 33 -11.88 -1.94 -25.16
N LEU A 34 -10.57 -1.97 -25.46
CA LEU A 34 -9.53 -1.48 -24.56
C LEU A 34 -9.62 0.03 -24.33
N SER A 35 -9.97 0.80 -25.36
CA SER A 35 -10.22 2.22 -25.24
C SER A 35 -11.38 2.52 -24.29
N ASP A 36 -12.49 1.80 -24.43
CA ASP A 36 -13.66 1.97 -23.56
C ASP A 36 -13.33 1.60 -22.10
N GLN A 37 -12.64 0.47 -21.89
CA GLN A 37 -12.16 0.04 -20.58
C GLN A 37 -11.18 1.03 -19.96
N TYR A 38 -10.29 1.61 -20.77
CA TYR A 38 -9.35 2.63 -20.32
C TYR A 38 -10.07 3.90 -19.87
N VAL A 39 -11.10 4.35 -20.61
CA VAL A 39 -11.92 5.50 -20.21
C VAL A 39 -12.66 5.22 -18.91
N GLU A 40 -13.22 4.02 -18.74
CA GLU A 40 -13.85 3.61 -17.48
C GLU A 40 -12.86 3.59 -16.31
N TYR A 41 -11.68 3.01 -16.51
CA TYR A 41 -10.59 3.02 -15.54
C TYR A 41 -10.18 4.44 -15.15
N LEU A 42 -10.02 5.34 -16.13
CA LEU A 42 -9.70 6.75 -15.88
C LEU A 42 -10.78 7.48 -15.08
N LYS A 43 -12.07 7.18 -15.31
CA LYS A 43 -13.17 7.72 -14.50
C LYS A 43 -13.07 7.23 -13.05
N LEU A 44 -12.84 5.94 -12.85
CA LEU A 44 -12.73 5.35 -11.52
C LEU A 44 -11.59 5.96 -10.69
N ILE A 45 -10.41 6.17 -11.29
CA ILE A 45 -9.31 6.85 -10.59
C ILE A 45 -9.52 8.35 -10.47
N LYS A 46 -10.31 8.99 -11.34
CA LYS A 46 -10.61 10.43 -11.23
C LYS A 46 -11.57 10.71 -10.07
N ASP A 47 -12.53 9.83 -9.84
CA ASP A 47 -13.61 10.07 -8.89
C ASP A 47 -13.33 9.47 -7.50
N ASN A 48 -12.40 8.51 -7.39
CA ASN A 48 -12.06 7.85 -6.12
C ASN A 48 -10.59 8.03 -5.73
N TRP A 49 -10.35 8.46 -4.49
CA TRP A 49 -8.99 8.67 -3.98
C TRP A 49 -8.23 7.36 -3.72
N SER A 50 -8.91 6.32 -3.23
CA SER A 50 -8.30 5.03 -2.89
C SER A 50 -7.90 4.20 -4.10
N SER A 51 -8.47 4.47 -5.29
CA SER A 51 -8.20 3.72 -6.53
C SER A 51 -8.43 2.19 -6.44
N CYS A 52 -9.07 1.69 -5.37
CA CYS A 52 -9.27 0.26 -5.14
C CYS A 52 -10.23 -0.37 -6.16
N HIS A 53 -11.29 0.36 -6.53
CA HIS A 53 -12.23 -0.06 -7.57
C HIS A 53 -11.58 -0.07 -8.95
N ALA A 54 -10.72 0.92 -9.23
CA ALA A 54 -10.00 1.00 -10.49
C ALA A 54 -9.08 -0.20 -10.70
N SER A 55 -8.42 -0.68 -9.65
CA SER A 55 -7.58 -1.89 -9.73
C SER A 55 -8.36 -3.14 -10.18
N LYS A 56 -9.65 -3.25 -9.82
CA LYS A 56 -10.48 -4.40 -10.21
C LYS A 56 -10.75 -4.46 -11.71
N VAL A 57 -10.65 -3.33 -12.41
CA VAL A 57 -10.86 -3.22 -13.87
C VAL A 57 -9.56 -3.51 -14.64
N LEU A 58 -8.40 -3.44 -13.97
CA LEU A 58 -7.12 -3.73 -14.61
C LEU A 58 -7.05 -5.18 -15.07
N THR A 59 -6.67 -5.35 -16.34
CA THR A 59 -6.34 -6.62 -16.98
C THR A 59 -4.94 -6.51 -17.58
N PHE A 60 -4.31 -7.62 -17.95
CA PHE A 60 -2.99 -7.59 -18.58
C PHE A 60 -2.98 -6.71 -19.84
N GLU A 61 -3.98 -6.87 -20.71
CA GLU A 61 -4.11 -6.08 -21.94
C GLU A 61 -4.35 -4.59 -21.65
N LEU A 62 -5.13 -4.25 -20.63
CA LEU A 62 -5.33 -2.87 -20.23
C LEU A 62 -4.04 -2.25 -19.67
N VAL A 63 -3.29 -2.98 -18.83
CA VAL A 63 -1.98 -2.52 -18.34
C VAL A 63 -1.02 -2.28 -19.50
N ARG A 64 -0.96 -3.21 -20.47
CA ARG A 64 -0.18 -3.06 -21.70
C ARG A 64 -0.61 -1.82 -22.51
N TYR A 65 -1.91 -1.57 -22.59
CA TYR A 65 -2.49 -0.41 -23.27
C TYR A 65 -2.18 0.93 -22.57
N ILE A 66 -2.02 0.91 -21.23
CA ILE A 66 -1.65 2.07 -20.40
C ILE A 66 -0.19 2.47 -20.61
N VAL A 67 0.74 1.51 -20.81
CA VAL A 67 2.19 1.78 -20.91
C VAL A 67 2.53 3.00 -21.79
N PRO A 68 2.17 3.05 -23.09
CA PRO A 68 2.53 4.18 -23.94
C PRO A 68 1.80 5.49 -23.59
N ARG A 69 0.67 5.42 -22.89
CA ARG A 69 -0.20 6.56 -22.54
C ARG A 69 0.16 7.20 -21.21
N PHE A 70 0.87 6.48 -20.33
CA PHE A 70 1.17 6.94 -18.97
C PHE A 70 1.82 8.33 -18.95
N ARG A 71 2.81 8.59 -19.81
CA ARG A 71 3.51 9.88 -19.89
C ARG A 71 2.64 11.04 -20.38
N GLN A 72 1.55 10.76 -21.10
CA GLN A 72 0.68 11.77 -21.67
C GLN A 72 -0.35 12.30 -20.64
N LEU A 73 -0.44 11.66 -19.48
CA LEU A 73 -1.39 12.00 -18.45
C LEU A 73 -0.90 13.13 -17.53
N SER A 74 -1.84 13.86 -16.94
CA SER A 74 -1.53 14.83 -15.89
C SER A 74 -0.88 14.14 -14.69
N ALA A 75 -0.04 14.87 -13.94
CA ALA A 75 0.63 14.32 -12.76
C ALA A 75 -0.34 13.71 -11.73
N PRO A 76 -1.51 14.32 -11.41
CA PRO A 76 -2.47 13.71 -10.50
C PRO A 76 -2.99 12.35 -10.98
N LEU A 77 -3.26 12.20 -12.29
CA LEU A 77 -3.70 10.91 -12.84
C LEU A 77 -2.59 9.86 -12.79
N ARG A 78 -1.34 10.23 -13.13
CA ARG A 78 -0.18 9.33 -13.01
C ARG A 78 -0.01 8.83 -11.58
N VAL A 79 -0.08 9.72 -10.58
CA VAL A 79 -0.05 9.35 -9.16
C VAL A 79 -1.15 8.34 -8.83
N ARG A 80 -2.39 8.59 -9.26
CA ARG A 80 -3.51 7.68 -8.94
C ARG A 80 -3.43 6.33 -9.66
N ILE A 81 -2.87 6.29 -10.87
CA ILE A 81 -2.53 5.03 -11.53
C ILE A 81 -1.55 4.23 -10.68
N LEU A 82 -0.46 4.87 -10.23
CA LEU A 82 0.52 4.23 -9.35
C LEU A 82 -0.11 3.76 -8.03
N THR A 83 -0.99 4.57 -7.42
CA THR A 83 -1.75 4.18 -6.21
C THR A 83 -2.62 2.94 -6.46
N SER A 84 -3.26 2.85 -7.63
CA SER A 84 -4.10 1.69 -7.96
C SER A 84 -3.32 0.37 -7.96
N PHE A 85 -2.00 0.42 -8.21
CA PHE A 85 -1.18 -0.78 -8.26
C PHE A 85 -1.06 -1.49 -6.91
N PHE A 86 -1.18 -0.79 -5.77
CA PHE A 86 -1.19 -1.43 -4.45
C PHE A 86 -2.36 -2.38 -4.23
N TYR A 87 -3.43 -2.24 -5.03
CA TYR A 87 -4.64 -3.05 -4.92
C TYR A 87 -4.68 -4.15 -5.98
N LEU A 88 -3.58 -4.41 -6.70
CA LEU A 88 -3.54 -5.46 -7.71
C LEU A 88 -3.70 -6.83 -7.06
N LYS A 89 -4.40 -7.73 -7.74
CA LYS A 89 -4.35 -9.16 -7.41
C LYS A 89 -2.95 -9.68 -7.68
N ASP A 90 -2.44 -10.55 -6.82
CA ASP A 90 -1.11 -11.16 -6.96
C ASP A 90 -0.88 -11.82 -8.32
N THR A 91 -1.91 -12.48 -8.87
CA THR A 91 -1.86 -13.10 -10.21
C THR A 91 -1.54 -12.08 -11.30
N LEU A 92 -2.28 -10.98 -11.33
CA LEU A 92 -2.09 -9.91 -12.31
C LEU A 92 -0.77 -9.15 -12.07
N ARG A 93 -0.37 -8.94 -10.82
CA ARG A 93 0.92 -8.30 -10.47
C ARG A 93 2.09 -9.09 -11.04
N ILE A 94 2.06 -10.42 -10.93
CA ILE A 94 3.12 -11.30 -11.43
C ILE A 94 3.08 -11.37 -12.96
N GLU A 95 1.90 -11.58 -13.55
CA GLU A 95 1.70 -11.68 -15.00
C GLU A 95 2.11 -10.39 -15.74
N ALA A 96 1.64 -9.23 -15.26
CA ALA A 96 1.89 -7.94 -15.88
C ALA A 96 3.21 -7.28 -15.41
N ARG A 97 4.03 -7.96 -14.60
CA ARG A 97 5.25 -7.40 -14.00
C ARG A 97 6.15 -6.65 -15.00
N PRO A 98 6.48 -7.19 -16.20
CA PRO A 98 7.34 -6.48 -17.14
C PRO A 98 6.73 -5.14 -17.60
N LYS A 99 5.40 -5.08 -17.78
CA LYS A 99 4.69 -3.87 -18.20
C LYS A 99 4.57 -2.86 -17.06
N LEU A 100 4.30 -3.34 -15.85
CA LEU A 100 4.27 -2.50 -14.64
C LEU A 100 5.64 -1.86 -14.38
N LEU A 101 6.73 -2.61 -14.52
CA LEU A 101 8.09 -2.08 -14.40
C LEU A 101 8.40 -1.02 -15.47
N LYS A 102 7.91 -1.16 -16.70
CA LYS A 102 8.04 -0.09 -17.72
C LYS A 102 7.34 1.20 -17.29
N ILE A 103 6.14 1.11 -16.73
CA ILE A 103 5.42 2.27 -16.19
C ILE A 103 6.22 2.91 -15.04
N LEU A 104 6.79 2.09 -14.16
CA LEU A 104 7.60 2.57 -13.04
C LEU A 104 8.90 3.25 -13.51
N ASN A 105 9.55 2.75 -14.56
CA ASN A 105 10.71 3.41 -15.17
C ASN A 105 10.34 4.80 -15.70
N TYR A 106 9.13 4.97 -16.25
CA TYR A 106 8.64 6.29 -16.65
C TYR A 106 8.39 7.21 -15.45
N ALA A 107 7.89 6.65 -14.34
CA ALA A 107 7.67 7.38 -13.10
C ALA A 107 9.00 7.83 -12.44
N GLU A 108 10.07 7.05 -12.54
CA GLU A 108 11.38 7.40 -11.96
C GLU A 108 11.99 8.66 -12.59
N THR A 109 11.83 8.83 -13.91
CA THR A 109 12.35 9.98 -14.66
C THR A 109 11.33 11.11 -14.80
N ASP A 110 10.22 11.06 -14.05
CA ASP A 110 9.14 12.03 -14.17
C ASP A 110 9.57 13.43 -13.74
N ALA A 111 9.03 14.48 -14.35
CA ALA A 111 9.28 15.85 -13.91
C ALA A 111 8.63 16.15 -12.55
N ASN A 112 7.48 15.52 -12.24
CA ASN A 112 6.76 15.74 -11.00
C ASN A 112 7.30 14.85 -9.87
N GLU A 113 7.64 15.46 -8.74
CA GLU A 113 8.20 14.76 -7.59
C GLU A 113 7.28 13.71 -6.99
N TRP A 114 5.97 13.99 -6.87
CA TRP A 114 5.01 13.04 -6.34
C TRP A 114 4.93 11.77 -7.18
N VAL A 115 5.03 11.90 -8.51
CA VAL A 115 5.05 10.73 -9.40
C VAL A 115 6.33 9.91 -9.16
N ARG A 116 7.49 10.56 -9.02
CA ARG A 116 8.76 9.86 -8.70
C ARG A 116 8.71 9.12 -7.37
N LYS A 117 8.25 9.79 -6.31
CA LYS A 117 8.15 9.20 -4.96
C LYS A 117 7.18 8.02 -4.95
N MET A 118 6.04 8.16 -5.63
CA MET A 118 5.07 7.05 -5.76
C MET A 118 5.64 5.89 -6.57
N GLY A 119 6.41 6.16 -7.64
CA GLY A 119 7.11 5.11 -8.39
C GLY A 119 8.08 4.33 -7.52
N GLN A 120 8.88 5.03 -6.70
CA GLN A 120 9.81 4.42 -5.74
C GLN A 120 9.08 3.59 -4.68
N LEU A 121 7.93 4.06 -4.18
CA LEU A 121 7.09 3.32 -3.22
C LEU A 121 6.51 2.03 -3.81
N VAL A 122 6.03 2.09 -5.05
CA VAL A 122 5.35 0.97 -5.70
C VAL A 122 6.33 -0.09 -6.20
N LYS A 123 7.55 0.30 -6.60
CA LYS A 123 8.52 -0.60 -7.23
C LYS A 123 8.85 -1.86 -6.41
N PRO A 124 9.16 -1.78 -5.10
CA PRO A 124 9.35 -2.97 -4.26
C PRO A 124 8.12 -3.88 -4.29
N TYR A 125 6.92 -3.30 -4.13
CA TYR A 125 5.67 -4.06 -4.12
C TYR A 125 5.45 -4.85 -5.43
N ILE A 126 5.75 -4.27 -6.59
CA ILE A 126 5.65 -4.98 -7.88
C ILE A 126 6.66 -6.14 -7.99
N LEU A 127 7.86 -5.97 -7.43
CA LEU A 127 8.92 -6.97 -7.48
C LEU A 127 8.67 -8.15 -6.52
N ASN A 128 8.33 -7.84 -5.27
CA ASN A 128 8.33 -8.82 -4.17
C ASN A 128 7.00 -8.91 -3.39
N GLY A 129 6.00 -8.09 -3.72
CA GLY A 129 4.70 -8.06 -3.03
C GLY A 129 4.69 -7.28 -1.71
N MET A 130 5.79 -6.65 -1.32
CA MET A 130 5.91 -5.88 -0.09
C MET A 130 6.34 -4.44 -0.36
N ILE A 131 5.79 -3.51 0.41
CA ILE A 131 6.20 -2.11 0.37
C ILE A 131 7.49 -1.96 1.19
N ASP A 132 8.49 -1.28 0.62
CA ASP A 132 9.74 -0.96 1.31
C ASP A 132 9.92 0.56 1.41
N LEU A 133 9.79 1.08 2.62
CA LEU A 133 9.88 2.52 2.91
C LEU A 133 11.33 3.00 3.02
N ARG A 134 12.31 2.10 3.12
CA ARG A 134 13.73 2.48 3.31
C ARG A 134 14.31 3.23 2.12
N LEU A 135 13.70 3.08 0.94
CA LEU A 135 14.13 3.74 -0.30
C LEU A 135 13.45 5.09 -0.53
N ILE A 136 12.45 5.42 0.29
CA ILE A 136 11.57 6.58 0.09
C ILE A 136 12.01 7.64 1.08
N ASP A 137 13.11 8.29 0.73
CA ASP A 137 13.57 9.52 1.39
C ASP A 137 13.60 9.41 2.93
N THR A 138 14.42 8.47 3.41
CA THR A 138 14.70 8.33 4.84
C THR A 138 15.19 9.63 5.45
N GLU A 139 15.89 10.49 4.69
CA GLU A 139 16.37 11.78 5.16
C GLU A 139 15.21 12.72 5.55
N THR A 140 14.20 12.85 4.70
CA THR A 140 13.00 13.63 5.03
C THR A 140 12.24 12.99 6.19
N ALA A 141 12.10 11.66 6.22
CA ALA A 141 11.48 10.97 7.35
C ALA A 141 12.24 11.24 8.67
N PHE A 142 13.57 11.17 8.66
CA PHE A 142 14.40 11.50 9.82
C PHE A 142 14.26 12.97 10.21
N ARG A 143 14.24 13.91 9.26
CA ARG A 143 14.01 15.33 9.57
C ARG A 143 12.66 15.56 10.23
N ILE A 144 11.60 14.89 9.78
CA ILE A 144 10.27 14.95 10.41
C ILE A 144 10.33 14.37 11.82
N ILE A 145 10.97 13.21 12.01
CA ILE A 145 11.10 12.57 13.33
C ILE A 145 11.89 13.48 14.28
N THR A 146 13.05 13.99 13.86
CA THR A 146 13.86 14.92 14.64
C THR A 146 13.08 16.18 14.99
N PHE A 147 12.38 16.78 14.02
CA PHE A 147 11.52 17.94 14.24
C PHE A 147 10.45 17.64 15.31
N LEU A 148 9.76 16.50 15.20
CA LEU A 148 8.76 16.09 16.19
C LEU A 148 9.36 15.83 17.57
N ASP A 149 10.54 15.21 17.65
CA ASP A 149 11.23 14.94 18.92
C ASP A 149 11.77 16.22 19.57
N GLU A 150 12.27 17.18 18.79
CA GLU A 150 12.63 18.51 19.27
C GLU A 150 11.42 19.23 19.86
N HIS A 151 10.24 19.11 19.22
CA HIS A 151 9.01 19.75 19.69
C HIS A 151 8.33 19.03 20.86
N LYS A 152 8.60 17.72 21.08
CA LYS A 152 8.23 17.02 22.33
C LYS A 152 9.01 17.54 23.54
N GLY A 153 10.23 18.05 23.32
CA GLY A 153 11.06 18.65 24.37
C GLY A 153 10.66 20.08 24.77
N ILE A 154 9.74 20.71 24.05
CA ILE A 154 9.24 22.07 24.31
C ILE A 154 7.95 22.02 25.17
N GLU A 155 7.82 21.05 26.07
CA GLU A 155 6.96 21.19 27.26
C GLU A 155 7.59 22.15 28.31
N GLY A 156 8.78 22.68 28.04
CA GLY A 156 9.44 23.72 28.84
C GLY A 156 9.18 25.17 28.41
N PHE A 157 8.39 25.42 27.35
CA PHE A 157 8.05 26.77 26.90
C PHE A 157 6.54 27.02 26.88
N MET A 158 5.84 26.57 27.92
CA MET A 158 4.58 27.21 28.31
C MET A 158 4.82 27.96 29.61
N GLY A 159 5.02 29.28 29.46
CA GLY A 159 4.72 30.19 30.55
C GLY A 159 3.28 30.00 30.99
N GLU A 160 3.05 30.19 32.28
CA GLU A 160 1.73 30.31 32.88
C GLU A 160 0.80 31.10 31.93
N ASN A 161 -0.38 30.55 31.65
CA ASN A 161 -1.45 31.13 30.83
C ASN A 161 -1.40 30.78 29.33
N ASN A 162 -1.76 29.55 28.97
CA ASN A 162 -2.89 29.33 28.07
C ASN A 162 -3.32 27.86 28.04
N ALA A 163 -4.64 27.68 28.02
CA ALA A 163 -5.32 26.41 28.05
C ALA A 163 -4.88 25.50 26.89
N THR A 164 -4.52 24.26 27.25
CA THR A 164 -4.85 23.01 26.55
C THR A 164 -5.33 23.16 25.11
N ASP A 165 -4.42 22.96 24.16
CA ASP A 165 -4.79 22.47 22.83
C ASP A 165 -4.81 20.93 22.89
N PRO A 166 -5.98 20.26 22.85
CA PRO A 166 -6.09 18.81 23.05
C PRO A 166 -5.48 17.97 21.91
N GLU A 167 -5.15 18.58 20.76
CA GLU A 167 -4.67 17.87 19.57
C GLU A 167 -3.16 17.61 19.52
N MET A 168 -2.37 18.19 20.43
CA MET A 168 -0.91 18.04 20.46
C MET A 168 -0.41 17.00 21.47
N ASN A 169 -1.30 16.19 22.05
CA ASN A 169 -0.90 15.13 22.97
C ASN A 169 -0.61 13.83 22.21
N TYR A 170 0.53 13.78 21.52
CA TYR A 170 1.01 12.54 20.91
C TYR A 170 1.32 11.53 22.02
N TYR A 171 0.47 10.52 22.19
CA TYR A 171 0.75 9.42 23.11
C TYR A 171 2.03 8.71 22.67
N ALA A 172 3.07 8.77 23.50
CA ALA A 172 4.25 7.95 23.34
C ALA A 172 3.82 6.48 23.42
N LYS A 173 4.02 5.72 22.34
CA LYS A 173 3.92 4.27 22.44
C LYS A 173 4.97 3.81 23.43
N GLU A 174 4.52 3.02 24.40
CA GLU A 174 5.43 2.35 25.32
C GLU A 174 6.47 1.54 24.53
N GLY A 175 7.67 1.41 25.10
CA GLY A 175 8.77 0.68 24.46
C GLY A 175 8.38 -0.77 24.15
N LEU A 176 9.11 -1.42 23.24
CA LEU A 176 8.84 -2.80 22.82
C LEU A 176 8.75 -3.77 24.02
N ASP A 177 9.46 -3.45 25.10
CA ASP A 177 9.52 -4.19 26.37
C ASP A 177 8.17 -4.22 27.12
N SER A 178 7.24 -3.30 26.82
CA SER A 178 5.91 -3.29 27.42
C SER A 178 4.88 -4.13 26.65
N ILE A 179 5.20 -4.51 25.41
CA ILE A 179 4.38 -5.39 24.57
C ILE A 179 4.61 -6.84 25.03
N HIS A 180 4.10 -7.17 26.20
CA HIS A 180 4.07 -8.57 26.64
C HIS A 180 2.91 -9.27 25.90
N MET A 181 3.21 -10.33 25.15
CA MET A 181 2.22 -11.13 24.38
C MET A 181 1.00 -11.64 25.19
N CYS A 182 1.02 -11.50 26.53
CA CYS A 182 0.00 -12.01 27.44
C CYS A 182 -0.59 -10.93 28.35
N ASN A 183 -0.44 -9.64 28.04
CA ASN A 183 -1.07 -8.59 28.86
C ASN A 183 -2.54 -8.37 28.46
N VAL A 184 -3.39 -9.35 28.81
CA VAL A 184 -4.86 -9.31 28.64
C VAL A 184 -5.53 -8.35 29.64
N LYS A 185 -4.77 -7.75 30.56
CA LYS A 185 -5.30 -6.99 31.70
C LYS A 185 -5.77 -5.56 31.38
N THR A 186 -5.58 -5.07 30.16
CA THR A 186 -5.98 -3.70 29.79
C THR A 186 -7.32 -3.62 29.04
N TYR A 187 -7.90 -4.75 28.63
CA TYR A 187 -9.19 -4.75 27.90
C TYR A 187 -10.42 -4.68 28.82
N GLU A 188 -10.34 -5.09 30.09
CA GLU A 188 -11.50 -5.09 31.00
C GLU A 188 -11.75 -3.73 31.67
N ALA A 189 -10.75 -2.86 31.78
CA ALA A 189 -10.89 -1.56 32.44
C ALA A 189 -11.43 -0.44 31.53
N ALA A 190 -11.45 -0.64 30.21
CA ALA A 190 -11.91 0.37 29.25
C ALA A 190 -13.43 0.30 28.94
N HIS A 191 -14.14 -0.73 29.41
CA HIS A 191 -15.59 -0.88 29.19
C HIS A 191 -16.46 -0.31 30.32
N GLY A 192 -15.88 0.39 31.30
CA GLY A 192 -16.61 0.92 32.45
C GLY A 192 -17.05 2.39 32.37
N SER A 193 -16.52 3.21 31.45
CA SER A 193 -16.71 4.66 31.54
C SER A 193 -16.70 5.46 30.24
N ASP A 194 -17.15 4.91 29.10
CA ASP A 194 -17.42 5.73 27.92
C ASP A 194 -18.43 5.07 26.98
N ALA A 195 -19.70 5.00 27.42
CA ALA A 195 -20.82 4.53 26.61
C ALA A 195 -21.38 5.59 25.62
N THR A 196 -20.64 6.66 25.31
CA THR A 196 -21.15 7.79 24.50
C THR A 196 -20.30 8.18 23.29
N LYS A 197 -19.30 7.39 22.89
CA LYS A 197 -18.61 7.57 21.60
C LYS A 197 -18.52 6.27 20.82
N ALA A 198 -19.67 5.85 20.30
CA ALA A 198 -19.71 4.92 19.19
C ALA A 198 -19.16 5.62 17.94
N ASN A 199 -17.84 5.56 17.74
CA ASN A 199 -17.27 5.76 16.41
C ASN A 199 -17.60 4.50 15.62
N ASP A 200 -18.49 4.68 14.66
CA ASP A 200 -19.01 3.69 13.73
C ASP A 200 -17.95 3.37 12.65
N ASP A 201 -16.74 3.00 13.08
CA ASP A 201 -15.67 2.59 12.17
C ASP A 201 -15.95 1.16 11.72
N GLU A 202 -16.24 1.03 10.42
CA GLU A 202 -16.45 -0.20 9.62
C GLU A 202 -15.45 -1.33 9.94
N TYR A 203 -14.27 -1.01 10.48
CA TYR A 203 -13.25 -1.95 10.94
C TYR A 203 -13.62 -2.74 12.20
N THR A 204 -14.52 -2.23 13.04
CA THR A 204 -15.00 -2.95 14.25
C THR A 204 -15.96 -4.09 13.91
N GLN A 205 -16.53 -4.12 12.70
CA GLN A 205 -17.40 -5.21 12.23
C GLN A 205 -16.64 -6.51 11.96
N TYR A 206 -15.31 -6.43 11.79
CA TYR A 206 -14.45 -7.59 11.57
C TYR A 206 -13.74 -8.06 12.84
N TYR A 207 -13.99 -7.41 13.98
CA TYR A 207 -13.56 -7.95 15.26
C TYR A 207 -14.33 -9.24 15.54
N PRO A 208 -13.67 -10.35 15.91
CA PRO A 208 -14.36 -11.56 16.34
C PRO A 208 -15.22 -11.21 17.57
N GLN A 209 -16.54 -11.09 17.39
CA GLN A 209 -17.44 -10.70 18.48
C GLN A 209 -17.73 -11.83 19.46
N LEU A 210 -17.14 -13.00 19.26
CA LEU A 210 -17.38 -14.20 20.07
C LEU A 210 -16.05 -14.84 20.42
N ASN A 211 -15.73 -14.76 21.71
CA ASN A 211 -14.56 -15.35 22.37
C ASN A 211 -14.32 -16.78 21.89
N PHE A 212 -13.17 -17.02 21.27
CA PHE A 212 -12.69 -18.38 20.96
C PHE A 212 -12.65 -19.27 22.21
N ASP A 213 -12.60 -18.69 23.40
CA ASP A 213 -12.70 -19.38 24.68
C ASP A 213 -14.05 -20.09 24.88
N VAL A 214 -15.16 -19.50 24.42
CA VAL A 214 -16.50 -20.15 24.49
C VAL A 214 -16.56 -21.33 23.52
N LEU A 215 -15.92 -21.21 22.36
CA LEU A 215 -15.80 -22.31 21.40
C LEU A 215 -14.92 -23.43 21.98
N GLY A 216 -13.80 -23.08 22.62
CA GLY A 216 -12.91 -24.00 23.33
C GLY A 216 -13.63 -24.78 24.44
N ASP A 217 -14.36 -24.08 25.31
CA ASP A 217 -15.13 -24.68 26.39
C ASP A 217 -16.24 -25.59 25.89
N THR A 218 -16.88 -25.24 24.77
CA THR A 218 -17.93 -26.06 24.16
C THR A 218 -17.34 -27.35 23.56
N ILE A 219 -16.16 -27.27 22.94
CA ILE A 219 -15.44 -28.43 22.41
C ILE A 219 -14.97 -29.35 23.54
N VAL A 220 -14.39 -28.79 24.61
CA VAL A 220 -13.93 -29.57 25.78
C VAL A 220 -15.10 -30.23 26.49
N ARG A 221 -16.25 -29.54 26.64
CA ARG A 221 -17.47 -30.16 27.18
C ARG A 221 -17.93 -31.33 26.33
N ARG A 222 -18.05 -31.16 25.00
CA ARG A 222 -18.45 -32.26 24.10
C ARG A 222 -17.50 -33.46 24.17
N ALA A 223 -16.20 -33.20 24.20
CA ALA A 223 -15.18 -34.25 24.27
C ALA A 223 -15.21 -35.02 25.60
N THR A 224 -15.59 -34.36 26.70
CA THR A 224 -15.69 -34.98 28.02
C THR A 224 -17.02 -35.70 28.24
N THR A 225 -18.13 -35.23 27.64
CA THR A 225 -19.42 -35.95 27.70
C THR A 225 -19.45 -37.22 26.85
N GLN A 226 -18.69 -37.28 25.75
CA GLN A 226 -18.61 -38.48 24.91
C GLN A 226 -17.81 -39.65 25.52
N LYS A 227 -17.03 -39.42 26.58
CA LYS A 227 -16.27 -40.48 27.26
C LYS A 227 -17.03 -41.18 28.41
N LEU A 228 -18.30 -40.82 28.62
CA LEU A 228 -19.14 -41.35 29.70
C LEU A 228 -20.30 -42.23 29.21
N HIS A 229 -20.25 -42.72 27.97
CA HIS A 229 -21.15 -43.75 27.45
C HIS A 229 -20.36 -44.95 26.92
#